data_AF-A0A956TQY6-F1
#
_entry.id   AF-A0A956TQY6-F1
#
_cell.length_a   1.000
_cell.length_b   1.000
_cell.length_c   1.000
_cell.angle_alpha   90.00
_cell.angle_beta   90.00
_cell.angle_gamma   90.00
#
_symmetry.space_group_name_H-M   'P 1'
#
loop_
_entity.id
_entity.type
_entity.pdbx_description
1 polymer ?
#
loop_
_entity_poly.entity_id
_entity_poly.type
_entity_poly.pdbx_seq_one_letter_code
_entity_poly.pdbx_strand_id
1 'polypeptide(L)'
;MLDFYIFQFIPLMLVEGFILWRMKWGNLPRSMFDSLLMNFASFLGLILGLGPYIAGEGPWGLTLFGTYSIMVEGTVLMLLERHPPKLVWSAVLIANLLGCVVLDCEVFFRQVNWSSLFMGS
;
A
#
# COMPACT_ATOMS: atom_id res chain seq x y z
N MET A 1 -8.00 -2.97 -14.77
CA MET A 1 -6.71 -3.31 -14.10
C MET A 1 -5.88 -2.06 -13.89
N LEU A 2 -5.44 -1.34 -14.92
CA LEU A 2 -4.58 -0.15 -14.76
C LEU A 2 -5.23 0.98 -13.93
N ASP A 3 -6.51 1.29 -14.17
CA ASP A 3 -7.23 2.33 -13.43
C ASP A 3 -7.34 2.00 -11.93
N PHE A 4 -7.55 0.73 -11.58
CA PHE A 4 -7.59 0.27 -10.19
C PHE A 4 -6.28 0.60 -9.47
N TYR A 5 -5.15 0.30 -10.10
CA TYR A 5 -3.84 0.61 -9.53
C TYR A 5 -3.57 2.11 -9.41
N ILE A 6 -3.93 2.92 -10.41
CA ILE A 6 -3.68 4.37 -10.39
C ILE A 6 -4.48 5.06 -9.27
N PHE A 7 -5.75 4.69 -9.10
CA PHE A 7 -6.61 5.28 -8.08
C PHE A 7 -6.22 4.87 -6.64
N GLN A 8 -5.59 3.71 -6.46
CA GLN A 8 -5.11 3.24 -5.15
C GLN A 8 -3.68 3.65 -4.83
N PHE A 9 -2.83 3.84 -5.84
CA PHE A 9 -1.43 4.20 -5.65
C PHE A 9 -1.28 5.51 -4.87
N ILE A 10 -2.07 6.54 -5.20
CA ILE A 10 -1.94 7.86 -4.54
C ILE A 10 -2.39 7.79 -3.06
N PRO A 11 -3.58 7.26 -2.71
CA PRO A 11 -3.98 7.10 -1.31
C PRO A 11 -2.99 6.25 -0.49
N LEU A 12 -2.51 5.13 -1.05
CA LEU A 12 -1.55 4.25 -0.38
C LEU A 12 -0.25 4.98 -0.09
N MET A 13 0.35 5.62 -1.11
CA MET A 13 1.57 6.41 -0.95
C MET A 13 1.43 7.50 0.12
N LEU A 14 0.28 8.20 0.17
CA LEU A 14 0.06 9.24 1.19
C LEU A 14 -0.04 8.66 2.60
N VAL A 15 -0.79 7.57 2.77
CA VAL A 15 -0.99 6.92 4.07
C VAL A 15 0.32 6.33 4.58
N GLU A 16 1.06 5.61 3.76
CA GLU A 16 2.34 5.01 4.12
C GLU A 16 3.41 6.06 4.38
N GLY A 17 3.50 7.11 3.56
CA GLY A 17 4.37 8.24 3.79
C GLY A 17 4.09 8.96 5.11
N PHE A 18 2.80 9.06 5.49
CA PHE A 18 2.39 9.60 6.79
C PHE A 18 2.78 8.68 7.95
N ILE A 19 2.62 7.37 7.81
CA ILE A 19 2.99 6.39 8.84
C ILE A 19 4.50 6.43 9.10
N LEU A 20 5.31 6.43 8.04
CA LEU A 20 6.76 6.55 8.13
C LEU A 20 7.16 7.84 8.86
N TRP A 21 6.51 8.96 8.50
CA TRP A 21 6.73 10.22 9.20
C TRP A 21 6.37 10.13 10.69
N ARG A 22 5.24 9.51 11.06
CA ARG A 22 4.83 9.31 12.46
C ARG A 22 5.75 8.37 13.22
N MET A 23 6.36 7.41 12.55
CA MET A 23 7.38 6.51 13.10
C MET A 23 8.77 7.15 13.22
N LYS A 24 8.90 8.47 12.96
CA LYS A 24 10.16 9.22 12.99
C LYS A 24 11.19 8.70 11.98
N TRP A 25 10.72 8.18 10.84
CA TRP A 25 11.58 7.72 9.74
C TRP A 25 12.44 8.85 9.14
N GLY A 26 11.92 10.07 9.15
CA GLY A 26 12.63 11.27 8.73
C GLY A 26 11.68 12.45 8.62
N ASN A 27 12.12 13.50 7.91
CA ASN A 27 11.26 14.63 7.58
C ASN A 27 10.10 14.16 6.68
N LEU A 28 8.97 14.87 6.72
CA LEU A 28 7.78 14.57 5.92
C LEU A 28 8.09 14.35 4.41
N PRO A 29 8.80 15.25 3.69
CA PRO A 29 9.09 15.04 2.28
C PRO A 29 9.97 13.81 2.02
N ARG A 30 10.87 13.49 2.96
CA ARG A 30 11.73 12.31 2.85
C ARG A 30 10.95 11.01 3.06
N SER A 31 10.00 11.03 3.99
CA SER A 31 9.10 9.89 4.25
C SER A 31 8.15 9.65 3.08
N MET A 32 7.65 10.72 2.47
CA MET A 32 6.84 10.64 1.24
C MET A 32 7.63 10.14 0.05
N PHE A 33 8.89 10.58 -0.12
CA PHE A 33 9.75 10.08 -1.19
C PHE A 33 10.09 8.60 -1.00
N ASP A 34 10.44 8.19 0.21
CA ASP A 34 10.72 6.79 0.51
C ASP A 34 9.45 5.94 0.27
N SER A 35 8.26 6.41 0.66
CA SER A 35 6.98 5.72 0.38
C SER A 35 6.66 5.64 -1.11
N LEU A 36 6.96 6.69 -1.86
CA LEU A 36 6.84 6.66 -3.32
C LEU A 36 7.76 5.60 -3.93
N LEU A 37 9.01 5.47 -3.48
CA LEU A 37 9.94 4.45 -3.98
C LEU A 37 9.47 3.03 -3.67
N MET A 38 8.98 2.81 -2.45
CA MET A 38 8.40 1.54 -1.99
C MET A 38 7.23 1.11 -2.88
N ASN A 39 6.20 1.96 -2.97
CA ASN A 39 5.01 1.70 -3.78
C ASN A 39 5.34 1.56 -5.25
N PHE A 40 6.27 2.37 -5.77
CA PHE A 40 6.69 2.29 -7.16
C PHE A 40 7.36 0.95 -7.46
N ALA A 41 8.21 0.44 -6.57
CA ALA A 41 8.83 -0.87 -6.72
C ALA A 41 7.80 -2.01 -6.68
N SER A 42 6.87 -1.97 -5.73
CA SER A 42 5.76 -2.93 -5.63
C SER A 42 4.93 -2.93 -6.91
N PHE A 43 4.55 -1.75 -7.40
CA PHE A 43 3.78 -1.57 -8.63
C PHE A 43 4.53 -2.05 -9.89
N LEU A 44 5.83 -1.75 -9.97
CA LEU A 44 6.66 -2.13 -11.11
C LEU A 44 6.79 -3.65 -11.23
N GLY A 45 6.96 -4.39 -10.12
CA GLY A 45 6.97 -5.85 -10.18
C GLY A 45 5.61 -6.45 -10.54
N LEU A 46 4.49 -5.81 -10.18
CA LEU A 46 3.16 -6.22 -10.65
C LEU A 46 3.00 -6.03 -12.16
N ILE A 47 3.45 -4.90 -12.71
CA ILE A 47 3.45 -4.62 -14.16
C ILE A 47 4.36 -5.60 -14.91
N LEU A 48 5.54 -5.93 -14.37
CA LEU A 48 6.53 -6.81 -15.00
C LEU A 48 6.11 -8.30 -15.06
N GLY A 49 4.88 -8.62 -14.68
CA GLY A 49 4.29 -9.93 -14.92
C GLY A 49 4.01 -10.73 -13.66
N LEU A 50 4.21 -10.17 -12.46
CA LEU A 50 3.75 -10.81 -11.23
C LEU A 50 2.25 -10.62 -10.99
N GLY A 51 1.63 -9.59 -11.59
CA GLY A 51 0.20 -9.31 -11.46
C GLY A 51 -0.71 -10.54 -11.63
N PRO A 52 -0.61 -11.31 -12.73
CA PRO A 52 -1.46 -12.49 -12.96
C PRO A 52 -1.29 -13.61 -11.93
N TYR A 53 -0.12 -13.74 -11.30
CA TYR A 53 0.18 -14.80 -10.34
C TYR A 53 -0.22 -14.43 -8.90
N ILE A 54 -0.29 -13.12 -8.63
CA ILE A 54 -0.55 -12.58 -7.30
C ILE A 54 -2.01 -12.10 -7.17
N ALA A 55 -2.64 -11.68 -8.27
CA ALA A 55 -4.04 -11.24 -8.33
C ALA A 55 -5.05 -12.41 -8.45
N GLY A 56 -4.83 -13.50 -7.71
CA GLY A 56 -5.80 -14.59 -7.62
C GLY A 56 -7.09 -14.11 -6.96
N GLU A 57 -8.25 -14.60 -7.42
CA GLU A 57 -9.53 -14.31 -6.77
C GLU A 57 -9.67 -15.11 -5.47
N GLY A 58 -9.92 -14.41 -4.35
CA GLY A 58 -10.16 -15.01 -3.04
C GLY A 58 -9.13 -14.65 -1.94
N PRO A 59 -9.28 -15.21 -0.73
CA PRO A 59 -8.44 -14.88 0.43
C PRO A 59 -6.95 -15.10 0.18
N TRP A 60 -6.62 -16.12 -0.62
CA TRP A 60 -5.24 -16.48 -0.95
C TRP A 60 -4.55 -15.44 -1.83
N GLY A 61 -5.27 -14.81 -2.77
CA GLY A 61 -4.72 -13.74 -3.61
C GLY A 61 -4.37 -12.49 -2.79
N LEU A 62 -5.24 -12.09 -1.87
CA LEU A 62 -4.95 -10.98 -0.94
C LEU A 62 -3.75 -11.27 -0.04
N THR A 63 -3.63 -12.49 0.49
CA THR A 63 -2.48 -12.86 1.31
C THR A 63 -1.18 -12.88 0.51
N LEU A 64 -1.21 -13.37 -0.74
CA LEU A 64 -0.02 -13.37 -1.62
C LEU A 64 0.36 -11.94 -2.01
N PHE A 65 -0.62 -11.11 -2.32
CA PHE A 65 -0.43 -9.69 -2.62
C PHE A 65 0.18 -8.94 -1.45
N GLY A 66 -0.39 -9.07 -0.25
CA GLY A 66 0.14 -8.44 0.95
C GLY A 66 1.54 -8.94 1.30
N THR A 67 1.78 -10.25 1.21
CA THR A 67 3.11 -10.83 1.47
C THR A 67 4.15 -10.30 0.48
N TYR A 68 3.80 -10.25 -0.81
CA TYR A 68 4.66 -9.69 -1.84
C TYR A 68 4.98 -8.22 -1.57
N SER A 69 3.97 -7.40 -1.27
CA SER A 69 4.16 -5.97 -1.01
C SER A 69 5.07 -5.75 0.20
N ILE A 70 4.83 -6.45 1.32
CA ILE A 70 5.69 -6.40 2.52
C ILE A 70 7.14 -6.76 2.19
N MET A 71 7.36 -7.81 1.38
CA MET A 71 8.71 -8.25 1.02
C MET A 71 9.42 -7.24 0.13
N VAL A 72 8.74 -6.68 -0.88
CA VAL A 72 9.33 -5.69 -1.78
C VAL A 72 9.63 -4.40 -1.05
N GLU A 73 8.67 -3.84 -0.32
CA GLU A 73 8.83 -2.57 0.38
C GLU A 73 9.86 -2.66 1.50
N GLY A 74 9.86 -3.76 2.26
CA GLY A 74 10.88 -4.04 3.27
C GLY A 74 12.27 -4.16 2.67
N THR A 75 12.40 -4.82 1.52
CA THR A 75 13.68 -4.91 0.81
C THR A 75 14.14 -3.54 0.31
N VAL A 76 13.26 -2.75 -0.31
CA VAL A 76 13.57 -1.40 -0.78
C VAL A 76 14.05 -0.52 0.37
N LEU A 77 13.35 -0.53 1.50
CA LEU A 77 13.75 0.25 2.66
C LEU A 77 15.05 -0.23 3.30
N MET A 78 15.29 -1.54 3.34
CA MET A 78 16.57 -2.07 3.81
C MET A 78 17.72 -1.66 2.90
N LEU A 79 17.53 -1.66 1.57
CA LEU A 79 18.54 -1.21 0.61
C LEU A 79 18.88 0.28 0.72
N LEU A 80 17.98 1.09 1.28
CA LEU A 80 18.28 2.48 1.60
C LEU A 80 19.19 2.63 2.84
N GLU A 81 19.41 1.55 3.60
CA GLU A 81 20.31 1.43 4.76
C GLU A 81 20.20 2.56 5.82
N ARG A 82 19.04 3.20 5.92
CA ARG A 82 18.86 4.39 6.78
C ARG A 82 18.55 4.06 8.24
N HIS A 83 17.97 2.88 8.48
CA HIS A 83 17.38 2.50 9.77
C HIS A 83 17.68 1.04 10.10
N PRO A 84 17.67 0.66 11.40
CA PRO A 84 17.90 -0.72 11.78
C PRO A 84 16.82 -1.66 11.21
N PRO A 85 17.17 -2.90 10.80
CA PRO A 85 16.24 -3.81 10.13
C PRO A 85 14.93 -4.04 10.89
N LYS A 86 15.01 -4.15 12.23
CA LYS A 86 13.81 -4.32 13.08
C LYS A 86 12.80 -3.18 12.91
N LEU A 87 13.27 -1.94 12.77
CA LEU A 87 12.42 -0.76 12.59
C LEU A 87 11.86 -0.71 11.16
N VAL A 88 12.67 -1.08 10.17
CA VAL A 88 12.25 -1.21 8.76
C VAL A 88 11.08 -2.18 8.64
N TRP A 89 11.24 -3.41 9.12
CA TRP A 89 10.20 -4.44 9.03
C TRP A 89 8.94 -4.07 9.80
N SER A 90 9.08 -3.44 10.98
CA SER A 90 7.92 -2.97 11.75
C SER A 90 7.16 -1.86 11.00
N ALA A 91 7.88 -0.92 10.38
CA ALA A 91 7.28 0.17 9.63
C ALA A 91 6.53 -0.35 8.40
N VAL A 92 7.11 -1.29 7.67
CA VAL A 92 6.50 -1.91 6.48
C VAL A 92 5.25 -2.69 6.85
N LEU A 93 5.28 -3.48 7.92
CA LEU A 93 4.12 -4.23 8.38
C LEU A 93 2.96 -3.31 8.77
N ILE A 94 3.25 -2.21 9.49
CA ILE A 94 2.23 -1.23 9.89
C ILE A 94 1.70 -0.47 8.67
N ALA A 95 2.58 -0.06 7.76
CA ALA A 95 2.25 0.61 6.51
C ALA A 95 1.30 -0.24 5.65
N ASN A 96 1.67 -1.50 5.40
CA ASN A 96 0.86 -2.43 4.61
C ASN A 96 -0.46 -2.77 5.29
N LEU A 97 -0.48 -2.99 6.61
CA LEU A 97 -1.72 -3.27 7.33
C LEU A 97 -2.72 -2.12 7.20
N LEU A 98 -2.25 -0.88 7.34
CA LEU A 98 -3.08 0.30 7.16
C LEU A 98 -3.47 0.50 5.69
N GLY A 99 -2.59 0.15 4.75
CA GLY A 99 -2.92 0.08 3.33
C GLY A 99 -4.08 -0.88 3.04
N CYS A 100 -4.08 -2.07 3.66
CA CYS A 100 -5.21 -3.01 3.56
C CYS A 100 -6.51 -2.41 4.09
N VAL A 101 -6.46 -1.66 5.21
CA VAL A 101 -7.65 -0.98 5.76
C VAL A 101 -8.17 0.08 4.78
N VAL A 102 -7.28 0.84 4.13
CA VAL A 102 -7.65 1.84 3.11
C VAL A 102 -8.33 1.16 1.91
N LEU A 103 -7.76 0.05 1.45
CA LEU A 103 -8.34 -0.74 0.34
C LEU A 103 -9.73 -1.28 0.70
N ASP A 104 -9.90 -1.81 1.91
CA ASP A 104 -11.20 -2.34 2.37
C ASP A 104 -12.25 -1.23 2.52
N CYS A 105 -11.85 -0.07 3.06
CA CYS A 105 -12.70 1.12 3.09
C CYS A 105 -13.13 1.56 1.68
N GLU A 106 -12.22 1.56 0.71
CA GLU A 106 -12.55 1.92 -0.66
C GLU A 106 -13.56 0.94 -1.28
N VAL A 107 -13.34 -0.37 -1.12
CA VAL A 107 -14.27 -1.41 -1.59
C VAL A 107 -15.65 -1.21 -0.95
N PHE A 108 -15.69 -0.97 0.36
CA PHE A 108 -16.93 -0.68 1.09
C PHE A 108 -17.65 0.55 0.49
N PHE A 109 -16.95 1.68 0.35
CA PHE A 109 -17.55 2.91 -0.19
C PHE A 109 -18.01 2.79 -1.64
N ARG A 110 -17.39 1.92 -2.45
CA ARG A 110 -17.85 1.61 -3.82
C ARG A 110 -19.11 0.75 -3.82
N GLN A 111 -19.31 -0.10 -2.81
CA GLN A 111 -20.52 -0.93 -2.68
C GLN A 111 -21.73 -0.15 -2.14
N VAL A 112 -21.50 0.96 -1.43
CA VAL A 112 -22.59 1.81 -0.94
C VAL A 112 -23.24 2.53 -2.12
N ASN A 113 -24.54 2.26 -2.33
CA ASN A 113 -25.33 2.96 -3.33
C ASN A 113 -25.77 4.33 -2.79
N TRP A 114 -24.87 5.32 -2.88
CA TRP A 114 -25.07 6.68 -2.35
C TRP A 114 -26.36 7.37 -2.80
N SER A 115 -26.87 7.03 -3.99
CA SER A 115 -28.13 7.56 -4.50
C SER A 115 -29.33 7.25 -3.59
N SER A 116 -29.34 6.08 -2.96
CA SER A 116 -30.40 5.66 -2.02
C SER A 116 -30.32 6.35 -0.64
N LEU A 117 -29.16 6.90 -0.30
CA LEU A 117 -28.91 7.60 0.97
C LEU A 117 -29.32 9.09 0.91
N PHE A 118 -29.22 9.72 -0.27
CA PHE A 118 -29.60 11.13 -0.47
C PHE A 118 -31.04 11.33 -0.96
N MET A 119 -31.72 10.28 -1.43
CA MET A 119 -33.15 10.31 -1.82
C MET A 119 -34.08 9.69 -0.77
N GLY A 120 -33.64 9.64 0.50
CA GLY A 120 -34.41 9.12 1.62
C GLY A 120 -34.97 10.21 2.54
N SER A 121 -35.96 10.97 2.06
CA SER A 121 -37.11 11.51 2.81
C SER A 121 -38.10 12.16 1.85
#